data_AF-A0A354NV30-F1
#
_entry.id   AF-A0A354NV30-F1
#
_cell.length_a   1.000
_cell.length_b   1.000
_cell.length_c   1.000
_cell.angle_alpha   90.00
_cell.angle_beta   90.00
_cell.angle_gamma   90.00
#
_symmetry.space_group_name_H-M   'P 1'
#
loop_
_entity.id
_entity.type
_entity.pdbx_description
1 polymer ?
#
loop_
_entity_poly.entity_id
_entity_poly.type
_entity_poly.pdbx_seq_one_letter_code
_entity_poly.pdbx_strand_id
1 'polypeptide(L)'
;MTTTESPKHTITALVEDKPGVLNRVSSMFRRRGYNIASLAVGHSEIANLSRMTFVVEGDESTVEQVTKNLHKLVDVIKVSDVSIQNCVSRELALVRVRANVQTRSEIMQIVD
;
A
#
# COMPACT_ATOMS: atom_id res chain seq x y z
N MET A 1 -8.04 -23.14 15.57
CA MET A 1 -8.67 -21.91 15.05
C MET A 1 -7.95 -21.55 13.78
N THR A 2 -8.50 -21.89 12.62
CA THR A 2 -7.94 -21.50 11.32
C THR A 2 -8.27 -20.03 11.10
N THR A 3 -7.27 -19.15 11.16
CA THR A 3 -7.42 -17.74 10.79
C THR A 3 -7.81 -17.70 9.32
N THR A 4 -9.06 -17.37 9.01
CA THR A 4 -9.50 -17.11 7.64
C THR A 4 -8.84 -15.81 7.21
N GLU A 5 -7.62 -15.89 6.66
CA GLU A 5 -6.91 -14.72 6.15
C GLU A 5 -7.71 -14.15 4.99
N SER A 6 -8.21 -12.92 5.15
CA SER A 6 -8.90 -12.22 4.07
C SER A 6 -7.93 -12.00 2.92
N PRO A 7 -8.34 -12.23 1.65
CA PRO A 7 -7.45 -12.05 0.52
C PRO A 7 -6.93 -10.61 0.46
N LYS A 8 -5.64 -10.48 0.12
CA LYS A 8 -4.94 -9.20 0.01
C LYS A 8 -4.87 -8.80 -1.45
N HIS A 9 -5.23 -7.55 -1.71
CA HIS A 9 -5.27 -6.99 -3.05
C HIS A 9 -4.40 -5.75 -3.14
N THR A 10 -3.52 -5.71 -4.13
CA THR A 10 -2.63 -4.58 -4.38
C THR A 10 -3.24 -3.68 -5.44
N ILE A 11 -3.57 -2.46 -5.05
CA ILE A 11 -4.15 -1.43 -5.92
C ILE A 11 -3.12 -0.31 -6.07
N THR A 12 -2.91 0.14 -7.29
CA THR A 12 -2.12 1.33 -7.58
C THR A 12 -3.02 2.45 -8.10
N ALA A 13 -2.79 3.67 -7.63
CA ALA A 13 -3.46 4.86 -8.12
C ALA A 13 -2.44 5.92 -8.51
N LEU A 14 -2.62 6.50 -9.69
CA LEU A 14 -1.92 7.70 -10.13
C LEU A 14 -2.79 8.91 -9.76
N VAL A 15 -2.22 9.83 -9.01
CA VAL A 15 -2.95 10.97 -8.43
C VAL A 15 -2.20 12.27 -8.68
N GLU A 16 -2.91 13.40 -8.61
CA GLU A 16 -2.27 14.72 -8.63
C GLU A 16 -1.32 14.88 -7.43
N ASP A 17 -0.12 15.40 -7.69
CA ASP A 17 0.86 15.71 -6.65
C ASP A 17 0.58 17.09 -6.04
N LYS A 18 -0.48 17.16 -5.25
CA LYS A 18 -0.93 18.40 -4.57
C LYS A 18 -1.20 18.18 -3.09
N PRO A 19 -1.03 19.20 -2.25
CA PRO A 19 -1.41 19.13 -0.84
C PRO A 19 -2.87 18.70 -0.65
N GLY A 20 -3.10 17.78 0.29
CA GLY A 20 -4.44 17.30 0.66
C GLY A 20 -4.96 16.09 -0.12
N VAL A 21 -4.32 15.69 -1.22
CA VAL A 21 -4.74 14.52 -2.02
C VAL A 21 -4.65 13.22 -1.21
N LEU A 22 -3.51 12.99 -0.53
CA LEU A 22 -3.36 11.85 0.38
C LEU A 22 -4.46 11.80 1.44
N ASN A 23 -4.79 12.95 2.04
CA ASN A 23 -5.82 13.02 3.08
C ASN A 23 -7.22 12.72 2.53
N ARG A 24 -7.55 13.17 1.31
CA ARG A 24 -8.82 12.82 0.66
C ARG A 24 -8.92 11.32 0.39
N VAL A 25 -7.85 10.71 -0.11
CA VAL A 25 -7.82 9.27 -0.36
C VAL A 25 -7.94 8.50 0.94
N SER A 26 -7.09 8.76 1.93
CA SER A 26 -7.14 8.05 3.22
C SER A 26 -8.48 8.26 3.96
N SER A 27 -9.06 9.46 3.88
CA SER A 27 -10.39 9.75 4.42
C SER A 27 -11.49 8.96 3.71
N MET A 28 -11.38 8.72 2.41
CA MET A 28 -12.32 7.88 1.66
C MET A 28 -12.28 6.44 2.17
N PHE A 29 -11.09 5.85 2.32
CA PHE A 29 -10.92 4.51 2.88
C PHE A 29 -11.54 4.40 4.27
N ARG A 30 -11.24 5.36 5.16
CA ARG A 30 -11.80 5.42 6.52
C ARG A 30 -13.33 5.51 6.51
N ARG A 31 -13.92 6.41 5.71
CA ARG A 31 -15.38 6.62 5.66
C ARG A 31 -16.14 5.41 5.13
N ARG A 32 -15.51 4.63 4.25
CA ARG A 32 -16.09 3.43 3.64
C ARG A 32 -15.82 2.16 4.45
N GLY A 33 -14.96 2.23 5.47
CA GLY A 33 -14.63 1.09 6.31
C GLY A 33 -13.71 0.07 5.64
N TYR A 34 -12.88 0.50 4.68
CA TYR A 34 -11.92 -0.38 4.03
C TYR A 34 -10.66 -0.54 4.88
N ASN A 35 -10.19 -1.78 5.06
CA ASN A 35 -8.96 -2.05 5.78
C ASN A 35 -7.74 -1.89 4.86
N ILE A 36 -6.80 -1.03 5.27
CA ILE A 36 -5.53 -0.82 4.56
C ILE A 36 -4.44 -1.59 5.32
N ALA A 37 -3.93 -2.66 4.73
CA ALA A 37 -2.80 -3.41 5.30
C ALA A 37 -1.48 -2.65 5.13
N SER A 38 -1.28 -2.03 3.96
CA SER A 38 -0.12 -1.16 3.72
C SER A 38 -0.44 -0.05 2.73
N LEU A 39 0.30 1.05 2.85
CA LEU A 39 0.21 2.23 2.00
C LEU A 39 1.62 2.74 1.73
N ALA A 40 1.96 2.92 0.45
CA ALA A 40 3.16 3.61 0.02
C ALA A 40 2.79 4.73 -0.96
N VAL A 41 3.44 5.89 -0.83
CA VAL A 41 3.22 7.03 -1.72
C VAL A 41 4.57 7.64 -2.09
N GLY A 42 4.74 7.97 -3.36
CA GLY A 42 5.92 8.67 -3.84
C GLY A 42 5.65 9.36 -5.18
N HIS A 43 6.61 10.16 -5.63
CA HIS A 43 6.55 10.78 -6.95
C HIS A 43 6.53 9.70 -8.03
N SER A 44 5.73 9.91 -9.07
CA SER A 44 5.71 9.01 -10.22
C SER A 44 6.75 9.43 -11.28
N GLU A 45 6.86 8.62 -12.32
CA GLU A 45 7.64 8.92 -13.52
C GLU A 45 7.07 10.10 -14.34
N ILE A 46 5.84 10.54 -14.05
CA ILE A 46 5.19 11.66 -14.72
C ILE A 46 5.23 12.89 -13.80
N ALA A 47 5.71 14.01 -14.32
CA ALA A 47 5.79 15.27 -13.59
C ALA A 47 4.41 15.70 -13.04
N ASN A 48 4.40 16.22 -11.82
CA ASN A 48 3.21 16.65 -11.06
C ASN A 48 2.24 15.53 -10.68
N LEU A 49 2.61 14.26 -10.88
CA LEU A 49 1.79 13.12 -10.47
C LEU A 49 2.55 12.27 -9.45
N SER A 50 1.81 11.79 -8.46
CA SER A 50 2.28 10.88 -7.44
C SER A 50 1.63 9.51 -7.63
N ARG A 51 2.37 8.45 -7.31
CA ARG A 51 1.88 7.07 -7.32
C ARG A 51 1.61 6.63 -5.89
N MET A 52 0.39 6.18 -5.64
CA MET A 52 0.00 5.57 -4.38
C MET A 52 -0.24 4.08 -4.60
N THR A 53 0.35 3.24 -3.75
CA THR A 53 0.15 1.80 -3.73
C THR A 53 -0.50 1.42 -2.41
N PHE A 54 -1.63 0.72 -2.48
CA PHE A 54 -2.42 0.28 -1.34
C PHE A 54 -2.48 -1.24 -1.36
N VAL A 55 -2.26 -1.88 -0.21
CA VAL A 55 -2.67 -3.27 0.00
C VAL A 55 -3.94 -3.25 0.83
N VAL A 56 -5.03 -3.76 0.26
CA VAL A 56 -6.37 -3.78 0.85
C VAL A 56 -6.72 -5.22 1.21
N GLU A 57 -7.29 -5.41 2.39
CA GLU A 57 -7.82 -6.71 2.80
C GLU A 57 -9.32 -6.76 2.53
N GLY A 58 -9.76 -7.78 1.78
CA GLY A 58 -11.16 -7.93 1.43
C GLY A 58 -11.36 -8.92 0.29
N ASP A 59 -12.62 -9.23 0.01
CA ASP A 59 -13.00 -10.01 -1.16
C ASP A 59 -12.95 -9.17 -2.45
N GLU A 60 -13.14 -9.83 -3.59
CA GLU A 60 -13.15 -9.18 -4.90
C GLU A 60 -14.21 -8.06 -5.00
N SER A 61 -15.35 -8.23 -4.31
CA SER A 61 -16.41 -7.21 -4.25
C SER A 61 -15.94 -5.94 -3.53
N THR A 62 -15.16 -6.08 -2.45
CA THR A 62 -14.54 -4.96 -1.73
C THR A 62 -13.59 -4.20 -2.63
N VAL A 63 -12.71 -4.90 -3.35
CA VAL A 63 -11.71 -4.31 -4.27
C VAL A 63 -12.37 -3.55 -5.41
N GLU A 64 -13.43 -4.11 -5.98
CA GLU A 64 -14.19 -3.46 -7.03
C GLU A 64 -14.82 -2.16 -6.51
N GLN A 65 -15.36 -2.16 -5.28
CA GLN A 65 -15.89 -0.95 -4.65
C GLN A 65 -14.80 0.07 -4.33
N VAL A 66 -13.63 -0.35 -3.83
CA VAL A 66 -12.48 0.54 -3.59
C VAL A 66 -12.09 1.23 -4.89
N THR A 67 -11.93 0.47 -5.98
CA THR A 67 -11.57 0.98 -7.30
C THR A 67 -12.62 1.97 -7.82
N LYS A 68 -13.91 1.65 -7.70
CA LYS A 68 -15.01 2.54 -8.08
C LYS A 68 -15.03 3.83 -7.26
N ASN A 69 -14.70 3.78 -5.97
CA ASN A 69 -14.67 4.95 -5.11
C ASN A 69 -13.45 5.83 -5.34
N LEU A 70 -12.28 5.23 -5.64
CA LEU A 70 -11.09 5.96 -6.05
C LEU A 70 -11.34 6.75 -7.34
N HIS A 71 -11.98 6.15 -8.36
CA HIS A 71 -12.33 6.85 -9.61
C HIS A 71 -13.27 8.05 -9.42
N LYS A 72 -13.98 8.17 -8.29
CA LYS A 72 -14.85 9.32 -8.00
C LYS A 72 -14.10 10.51 -7.42
N LEU A 73 -12.86 10.32 -6.98
CA LEU A 73 -12.03 11.40 -6.46
C LEU A 73 -11.44 12.17 -7.64
N VAL A 74 -11.67 13.48 -7.65
CA VAL A 74 -11.22 14.38 -8.74
C VAL A 74 -9.69 14.33 -8.92
N ASP A 75 -8.93 14.11 -7.84
CA ASP A 75 -7.47 14.06 -7.89
C ASP A 75 -6.92 12.73 -8.41
N VAL A 76 -7.76 11.72 -8.62
CA VAL A 76 -7.34 10.38 -9.06
C VAL A 76 -7.46 10.30 -10.59
N ILE A 77 -6.33 10.08 -11.25
CA ILE A 77 -6.23 10.07 -12.71
C ILE A 77 -6.38 8.64 -13.26
N LYS A 78 -5.79 7.67 -12.57
CA LYS A 78 -5.83 6.26 -12.99
C LYS A 78 -5.80 5.36 -11.78
N VAL A 79 -6.59 4.28 -11.81
CA VAL A 79 -6.53 3.19 -10.83
C VAL A 79 -6.22 1.90 -11.57
N SER A 80 -5.41 1.03 -10.98
CA SER A 80 -5.08 -0.28 -11.53
C SER A 80 -4.92 -1.29 -10.41
N ASP A 81 -5.72 -2.35 -10.47
CA ASP A 81 -5.53 -3.55 -9.66
C ASP A 81 -4.40 -4.38 -10.28
N VAL A 82 -3.33 -4.58 -9.52
CA VAL A 82 -2.15 -5.35 -9.94
C VAL A 82 -2.07 -6.71 -9.25
N SER A 83 -3.08 -7.08 -8.45
CA SER A 83 -3.11 -8.33 -7.69
C SER A 83 -3.03 -9.59 -8.56
N ILE A 84 -3.59 -9.52 -9.77
CA ILE A 84 -3.70 -10.63 -10.72
C ILE A 84 -2.62 -10.55 -11.83
N GLN A 85 -1.82 -9.49 -11.81
CA GLN A 85 -0.75 -9.29 -12.79
C GLN A 85 0.55 -9.92 -12.28
N ASN A 86 1.43 -10.34 -13.20
CA ASN A 86 2.81 -10.68 -12.84
C ASN A 86 3.54 -9.43 -12.35
N CYS A 87 3.41 -9.15 -11.06
CA CYS A 87 3.99 -7.98 -10.41
C CYS A 87 5.15 -8.38 -9.49
N VAL A 88 6.12 -7.48 -9.36
CA VAL A 88 7.19 -7.60 -8.38
C VAL A 88 6.85 -6.65 -7.24
N SER A 89 6.58 -7.21 -6.06
CA SER A 89 6.41 -6.43 -4.83
C SER A 89 7.73 -6.38 -4.06
N ARG A 90 8.09 -5.20 -3.54
CA ARG A 90 9.23 -4.99 -2.66
C ARG A 90 8.84 -4.03 -1.55
N GLU A 91 9.24 -4.36 -0.34
CA GLU A 91 9.09 -3.50 0.82
C GLU A 91 10.46 -3.21 1.43
N LEU A 92 10.59 -2.04 2.04
CA LEU A 92 11.78 -1.65 2.80
C LEU A 92 11.44 -1.72 4.29
N ALA A 93 12.24 -2.45 5.06
CA ALA A 93 12.10 -2.53 6.50
C ALA A 93 13.37 -2.01 7.19
N LEU A 94 13.18 -1.20 8.23
CA LEU A 94 14.23 -0.84 9.18
C LEU A 94 13.92 -1.51 10.51
N VAL A 95 14.79 -2.40 10.97
CA VAL A 95 14.57 -3.20 12.18
C VAL A 95 15.58 -2.81 13.25
N ARG A 96 15.08 -2.28 14.37
CA ARG A 96 15.92 -2.02 15.55
C ARG A 96 16.00 -3.29 16.39
N VAL A 97 17.20 -3.85 16.51
CA VAL A 97 17.47 -5.04 17.32
C VAL A 97 18.24 -4.69 18.58
N ARG A 98 17.94 -5.38 19.70
CA ARG A 98 18.76 -5.31 20.91
C ARG A 98 19.96 -6.22 20.73
N ALA A 99 21.16 -5.64 20.76
CA ALA A 99 22.41 -6.39 20.66
C ALA A 99 23.21 -6.28 21.97
N ASN A 100 23.79 -7.39 22.41
CA ASN A 100 24.83 -7.43 23.44
C ASN A 100 26.13 -7.97 22.83
N VAL A 101 27.21 -8.02 23.61
CA VAL A 101 28.53 -8.46 23.10
C VAL A 101 28.47 -9.88 22.51
N GLN A 102 27.64 -10.76 23.05
CA GLN A 102 27.50 -12.15 22.60
C GLN A 102 26.67 -12.26 21.30
N THR A 103 25.58 -11.50 21.19
CA THR A 103 24.65 -11.60 20.05
C THR A 103 25.03 -10.76 18.84
N ARG A 104 25.96 -9.80 18.99
CA ARG A 104 26.34 -8.88 17.91
C ARG A 104 26.90 -9.61 16.68
N SER A 105 27.69 -10.66 16.88
CA SER A 105 28.30 -11.41 15.76
C SER A 105 27.24 -12.15 14.95
N GLU A 106 26.30 -12.81 15.62
CA GLU A 106 25.19 -13.52 14.97
C GLU A 106 24.28 -12.56 14.21
N ILE A 107 23.99 -11.38 14.79
CA ILE A 107 23.18 -10.35 14.12
C ILE A 107 23.84 -9.88 12.82
N MET A 108 25.16 -9.65 12.80
CA MET A 108 25.84 -9.23 11.57
C MET A 108 25.82 -10.33 10.50
N GLN A 109 25.97 -11.61 10.89
CA GLN A 109 25.90 -12.74 9.95
C GLN A 109 24.53 -12.92 9.28
N ILE A 110 23.45 -12.44 9.89
CA ILE A 110 22.11 -12.47 9.27
C ILE A 110 21.93 -11.35 8.24
N VAL A 111 22.67 -10.25 8.40
CA VAL A 111 22.54 -9.04 7.56
C VAL A 111 23.50 -9.05 6.38
N ASP A 112 24.70 -9.65 6.55
CA ASP A 112 25.72 -9.83 5.50
C ASP A 112 25.34 -10.94 4.49
#